data_AF-A0A377YVP6-F1
#
_entry.id   AF-A0A377YVP6-F1
#
_cell.length_a   1.000
_cell.length_b   1.000
_cell.length_c   1.000
_cell.angle_alpha   90.00
_cell.angle_beta   90.00
_cell.angle_gamma   90.00
#
_symmetry.space_group_name_H-M   'P 1'
#
loop_
_entity.id
_entity.type
_entity.pdbx_description
1 polymer ?
#
loop_
_entity_poly.entity_id
_entity_poly.type
_entity_poly.pdbx_seq_one_letter_code
_entity_poly.pdbx_strand_id
1 'polypeptide(L)'
;MRGLLRTRLAQLQLGADKVTLPLSALSGGERLKAALACVLWRREPAQLLLLDEPTNHLDLASTQAIESALAAFPGAMLVVSHDEAFYKV
;
A
#
# COMPACT_ATOMS: atom_id res chain seq x y z
N MET A 1 9.60 2.98 17.65
CA MET A 1 9.37 1.95 16.61
C MET A 1 7.90 1.63 16.35
N ARG A 2 7.08 1.23 17.35
CA ARG A 2 5.66 0.90 17.10
C ARG A 2 4.79 2.07 16.59
N GLY A 3 5.04 3.29 17.04
CA GLY A 3 4.32 4.49 16.57
C GLY A 3 4.48 4.74 15.07
N LEU A 4 5.71 4.64 14.56
CA LEU A 4 6.03 4.85 13.14
C LEU A 4 5.30 3.85 12.22
N LEU A 5 5.21 2.58 12.63
CA LEU A 5 4.48 1.56 11.86
C LEU A 5 2.99 1.88 11.79
N ARG A 6 2.39 2.35 12.90
CA ARG A 6 0.99 2.78 12.92
C ARG A 6 0.76 4.00 12.01
N THR A 7 1.68 4.96 12.02
CA THR A 7 1.61 6.12 11.12
C THR A 7 1.64 5.70 9.65
N ARG A 8 2.54 4.78 9.29
CA ARG A 8 2.66 4.24 7.92
C ARG A 8 1.41 3.47 7.47
N LEU A 9 0.83 2.67 8.36
CA LEU A 9 -0.43 1.97 8.06
C LEU A 9 -1.60 2.95 7.93
N ALA A 10 -1.66 3.98 8.79
CA ALA A 10 -2.66 5.03 8.69
C ALA A 10 -2.51 5.86 7.39
N GLN A 11 -1.28 6.11 6.94
CA GLN A 11 -1.01 6.77 5.65
C GLN A 11 -1.64 6.00 4.47
N LEU A 12 -1.69 4.67 4.52
CA LEU A 12 -2.36 3.82 3.52
C LEU A 12 -3.85 3.58 3.82
N GLN A 13 -4.48 4.39 4.68
CA GLN A 13 -5.88 4.23 5.07
C GLN A 13 -6.20 2.87 5.70
N LEU A 14 -5.28 2.32 6.52
CA LEU A 14 -5.57 1.17 7.39
C LEU A 14 -5.84 1.67 8.82
N GLY A 15 -7.10 1.53 9.25
CA GLY A 15 -7.58 2.03 10.54
C GLY A 15 -6.88 1.40 11.75
N ALA A 16 -6.78 2.16 12.84
CA ALA A 16 -6.09 1.74 14.06
C ALA A 16 -6.71 0.49 14.71
N ASP A 17 -8.02 0.31 14.56
CA ASP A 17 -8.79 -0.86 14.97
C ASP A 17 -8.35 -2.13 14.21
N LYS A 18 -7.90 -1.98 12.96
CA LYS A 18 -7.45 -3.07 12.09
C LYS A 18 -6.02 -3.52 12.35
N VAL A 19 -5.14 -2.63 12.81
CA VAL A 19 -3.69 -2.89 12.97
C VAL A 19 -3.37 -4.04 13.93
N THR A 20 -4.29 -4.38 14.83
CA THR A 20 -4.12 -5.49 15.79
C THR A 20 -4.83 -6.78 15.40
N LEU A 21 -5.60 -6.76 14.32
CA LEU A 21 -6.33 -7.94 13.84
C LEU A 21 -5.39 -8.92 13.13
N PRO A 22 -5.68 -10.23 13.17
CA PRO A 22 -5.00 -11.19 12.33
C PRO A 22 -5.28 -10.90 10.84
N LEU A 23 -4.33 -11.20 9.96
CA LEU A 23 -4.48 -10.97 8.50
C LEU A 23 -5.72 -11.68 7.90
N SER A 24 -6.14 -12.80 8.49
CA SER A 24 -7.35 -13.54 8.08
C SER A 24 -8.65 -12.77 8.34
N ALA A 25 -8.66 -11.80 9.26
CA ALA A 25 -9.81 -10.96 9.58
C ALA A 25 -9.85 -9.66 8.75
N LEU A 26 -8.82 -9.39 7.94
CA LEU A 26 -8.77 -8.22 7.06
C LEU A 26 -9.49 -8.50 5.73
N SER A 27 -9.99 -7.46 5.07
CA SER A 27 -10.44 -7.53 3.69
C SER A 27 -9.27 -7.71 2.71
N GLY A 28 -9.55 -7.97 1.43
CA GLY A 28 -8.51 -8.04 0.39
C GLY A 28 -7.69 -6.74 0.29
N GLY A 29 -8.38 -5.60 0.22
CA GLY A 29 -7.73 -4.28 0.17
C GLY A 29 -6.97 -3.94 1.44
N GLU A 30 -7.47 -4.32 2.62
CA GLU A 30 -6.76 -4.13 3.89
C GLU A 30 -5.47 -4.97 3.97
N ARG A 31 -5.50 -6.22 3.48
CA ARG A 31 -4.30 -7.05 3.36
C ARG A 31 -3.28 -6.44 2.40
N LEU A 32 -3.74 -5.90 1.28
CA LEU A 32 -2.87 -5.22 0.32
C LEU A 32 -2.18 -4.00 0.94
N LYS A 33 -2.94 -3.14 1.64
CA LYS A 33 -2.38 -1.99 2.39
C LYS A 33 -1.32 -2.42 3.39
N ALA A 34 -1.59 -3.48 4.16
CA ALA A 34 -0.63 -4.00 5.12
C ALA A 34 0.65 -4.55 4.44
N ALA A 35 0.49 -5.28 3.32
CA ALA A 35 1.62 -5.79 2.54
C ALA A 35 2.46 -4.66 1.92
N LEU A 36 1.81 -3.67 1.31
CA LEU A 36 2.48 -2.50 0.75
C LEU A 36 3.25 -1.73 1.82
N ALA A 37 2.68 -1.53 3.01
CA ALA A 37 3.42 -0.86 4.10
C ALA A 37 4.72 -1.59 4.47
N CYS A 38 4.71 -2.92 4.48
CA CYS A 38 5.90 -3.72 4.74
C CYS A 38 6.94 -3.57 3.62
N VAL A 39 6.52 -3.47 2.37
CA VAL A 39 7.42 -3.41 1.20
C VAL A 39 7.96 -2.01 0.93
N LEU A 40 7.13 -0.97 1.06
CA LEU A 40 7.52 0.42 0.80
C LEU A 40 8.50 0.95 1.84
N TRP A 41 8.39 0.47 3.08
CA TRP A 41 9.13 1.05 4.20
C TRP A 41 9.99 0.06 5.00
N ARG A 42 10.33 -1.07 4.38
CA ARG A 42 11.39 -1.96 4.87
C ARG A 42 12.73 -1.22 4.97
N ARG A 43 13.59 -1.70 5.86
CA ARG A 43 14.92 -1.09 6.13
C ARG A 43 15.83 -1.10 4.92
N GLU A 44 15.82 -2.19 4.17
CA GLU A 44 16.55 -2.34 2.90
C GLU A 44 15.54 -2.20 1.77
N PRO A 45 15.54 -1.09 1.00
CA PRO A 45 14.56 -0.85 -0.04
C PRO A 45 14.53 -1.98 -1.07
N ALA A 46 13.34 -2.33 -1.56
CA ALA A 46 13.24 -3.19 -2.72
C ALA A 46 13.74 -2.44 -3.97
N GLN A 47 14.44 -3.14 -4.86
CA GLN A 47 14.95 -2.54 -6.11
C GLN A 47 13.90 -2.54 -7.22
N LEU A 48 12.99 -3.52 -7.19
CA LEU A 48 11.90 -3.69 -8.14
C LEU A 48 10.63 -4.09 -7.39
N LEU A 49 9.53 -3.41 -7.68
CA LEU A 49 8.20 -3.75 -7.21
C LEU A 49 7.34 -4.22 -8.39
N LEU A 50 6.69 -5.38 -8.24
CA LEU A 50 5.76 -5.92 -9.23
C LEU A 50 4.35 -5.84 -8.65
N LEU A 51 3.45 -5.13 -9.32
CA LEU A 51 2.07 -4.96 -8.90
C LEU A 51 1.12 -5.37 -10.01
N ASP A 52 0.16 -6.21 -9.67
CA ASP A 52 -0.93 -6.63 -10.55
C ASP A 52 -2.24 -6.12 -9.95
N GLU A 53 -2.89 -5.20 -10.66
CA GLU A 53 -4.12 -4.51 -10.26
C GLU A 53 -4.10 -3.96 -8.82
N PRO A 54 -3.13 -3.10 -8.45
CA PRO A 54 -2.91 -2.66 -7.06
C PRO A 54 -4.01 -1.75 -6.49
N THR A 55 -4.91 -1.25 -7.33
CA THR A 55 -6.01 -0.36 -6.92
C THR A 55 -7.35 -1.10 -6.85
N ASN A 56 -7.37 -2.40 -7.15
CA ASN A 56 -8.60 -3.17 -7.19
C ASN A 56 -9.23 -3.33 -5.79
N HIS A 57 -10.55 -3.27 -5.72
CA HIS A 57 -11.33 -3.34 -4.48
C HIS A 57 -11.02 -2.25 -3.44
N LEU A 58 -10.49 -1.10 -3.86
CA LEU A 58 -10.23 0.05 -3.00
C LEU A 58 -11.23 1.19 -3.23
N ASP A 59 -11.52 1.93 -2.17
CA ASP A 59 -12.18 3.23 -2.30
C ASP A 59 -11.20 4.30 -2.82
N LEU A 60 -11.74 5.40 -3.33
CA LEU A 60 -10.94 6.47 -3.94
C LEU A 60 -9.85 7.02 -3.00
N ALA A 61 -10.17 7.17 -1.71
CA ALA A 61 -9.22 7.69 -0.72
C ALA A 61 -8.03 6.73 -0.51
N SER A 62 -8.31 5.42 -0.49
CA SER A 62 -7.30 4.37 -0.39
C SER A 62 -6.45 4.28 -1.65
N THR A 63 -7.06 4.43 -2.83
CA THR A 63 -6.35 4.48 -4.11
C THR A 63 -5.36 5.63 -4.13
N GLN A 64 -5.81 6.86 -3.86
CA GLN A 64 -4.94 8.05 -3.84
C GLN A 64 -3.80 7.95 -2.82
N ALA A 65 -4.07 7.35 -1.65
CA ALA A 65 -3.07 7.12 -0.63
C ALA A 65 -1.98 6.13 -1.08
N ILE A 66 -2.37 5.04 -1.75
CA ILE A 66 -1.43 4.06 -2.30
C ILE A 66 -0.64 4.65 -3.45
N GLU A 67 -1.28 5.35 -4.39
CA GLU A 67 -0.62 6.05 -5.50
C GLU A 67 0.44 7.02 -4.97
N SER A 68 0.10 7.84 -3.97
CA SER A 68 1.05 8.78 -3.35
C SER A 68 2.24 8.07 -2.69
N ALA A 69 2.00 6.91 -2.08
CA ALA A 69 3.06 6.12 -1.45
C ALA A 69 3.95 5.41 -2.48
N LEU A 70 3.38 4.99 -3.60
CA LEU A 70 4.08 4.36 -4.72
C LEU A 70 4.90 5.37 -5.52
N ALA A 71 4.40 6.59 -5.74
CA ALA A 71 5.17 7.69 -6.35
C ALA A 71 6.43 8.05 -5.54
N ALA A 72 6.43 7.81 -4.23
CA ALA A 72 7.57 8.02 -3.36
C ALA A 72 8.52 6.80 -3.27
N PHE A 73 8.22 5.70 -3.95
CA PHE A 73 9.03 4.49 -3.91
C PHE A 73 10.36 4.72 -4.68
N PRO A 74 11.53 4.53 -4.05
CA PRO A 74 12.81 4.88 -4.65
C PRO A 74 13.33 3.87 -5.68
N GLY A 75 12.68 2.71 -5.81
CA GLY A 75 13.07 1.65 -6.74
C GLY A 75 12.30 1.71 -8.06
N ALA A 76 12.58 0.77 -8.95
CA ALA A 76 11.79 0.58 -10.16
C ALA A 76 10.45 -0.08 -9.84
N MET A 77 9.41 0.22 -10.62
CA MET A 77 8.12 -0.45 -10.52
C MET A 77 7.67 -0.96 -11.89
N LEU A 78 7.10 -2.16 -11.89
CA LEU A 78 6.29 -2.68 -12.99
C LEU A 78 4.87 -2.84 -12.47
N VAL A 79 3.93 -2.15 -13.09
CA VAL A 79 2.52 -2.19 -12.69
C VAL A 79 1.65 -2.57 -13.87
N VAL A 80 0.75 -3.52 -13.62
CA VAL A 80 -0.40 -3.84 -14.48
C VAL A 80 -1.62 -3.21 -13.82
N SER A 81 -2.33 -2.36 -14.56
CA SER A 81 -3.52 -1.67 -14.06
C SER A 81 -4.48 -1.39 -15.22
N HIS A 82 -5.77 -1.59 -14.99
CA HIS A 82 -6.83 -1.12 -15.87
C HIS A 82 -7.24 0.34 -15.60
N ASP A 83 -6.73 0.96 -14.54
CA ASP A 83 -7.02 2.35 -14.17
C ASP A 83 -6.09 3.33 -14.89
N GLU A 84 -6.66 4.19 -15.74
CA GLU A 84 -5.92 5.23 -16.46
C GLU A 84 -5.30 6.29 -15.54
N ALA A 85 -5.86 6.52 -14.34
CA ALA A 85 -5.32 7.46 -13.38
C ALA A 85 -3.93 7.01 -12.89
N PHE A 86 -3.71 5.70 -12.79
CA PHE A 86 -2.48 5.11 -12.29
C PHE A 86 -1.27 5.39 -13.20
N TYR A 87 -1.47 5.62 -14.50
CA TYR A 87 -0.35 5.92 -15.42
C TYR A 87 0.36 7.26 -15.14
N LYS A 88 -0.17 8.07 -14.22
CA LYS A 88 0.39 9.36 -13.84
C LYS A 88 1.21 9.32 -12.53
N VAL A 89 1.27 8.15 -11.90
CA VAL A 89 1.97 7.88 -10.63
C VAL A 89 3.48 7.80 -10.83
#